data_AF-A0A3D8UJR7-F1
#
_entry.id   AF-A0A3D8UJR7-F1
#
_cell.length_a   1.000
_cell.length_b   1.000
_cell.length_c   1.000
_cell.angle_alpha   90.00
_cell.angle_beta   90.00
_cell.angle_gamma   90.00
#
_symmetry.space_group_name_H-M   'P 1'
#
loop_
_entity.id
_entity.type
_entity.pdbx_description
1 polymer ?
#
loop_
_entity_poly.entity_id
_entity_poly.type
_entity_poly.pdbx_seq_one_letter_code
_entity_poly.pdbx_strand_id
1 'polypeptide(L)'
;MDFNVYNIERLEMESSVLHTMIKDLENILLCKIRRSTIAYNEIRILMEKTIKRREDCKIIIEKNLSSSKNIISQLKINTATLQELFFIKKEFELNSIDCTINVLIDNFKFDLYYNDLSKIDIYELPRNLIVNFENTKFIIGISEKCECKRLDHTDDLVIHDNIEYLDLRNFKLYNKKNSEYYSFSPNFTLGDLDDFFDILFG
;
A
#
# COMPACT_ATOMS: atom_id res chain seq x y z
N MET A 1 23.78 -6.16 10.73
CA MET A 1 23.58 -6.43 9.29
C MET A 1 22.15 -6.03 9.03
N ASP A 2 21.95 -4.82 8.53
CA ASP A 2 20.61 -4.25 8.38
C ASP A 2 19.79 -5.15 7.46
N PHE A 3 18.71 -5.68 8.02
CA PHE A 3 17.77 -6.52 7.30
C PHE A 3 17.28 -5.69 6.11
N ASN A 4 17.47 -6.20 4.88
CA ASN A 4 17.23 -5.44 3.66
C ASN A 4 15.72 -5.37 3.33
N VAL A 5 14.92 -5.01 4.33
CA VAL A 5 13.45 -4.86 4.29
C VAL A 5 13.07 -3.94 3.14
N TYR A 6 13.76 -2.81 3.01
CA TYR A 6 13.57 -1.87 1.92
C TYR A 6 13.70 -2.51 0.53
N ASN A 7 14.69 -3.39 0.32
CA ASN A 7 14.84 -4.08 -0.96
C ASN A 7 13.74 -5.13 -1.19
N ILE A 8 13.23 -5.78 -0.13
CA ILE A 8 12.11 -6.71 -0.24
C ILE A 8 10.84 -5.93 -0.61
N GLU A 9 10.52 -4.85 0.10
CA GLU A 9 9.38 -3.97 -0.17
C GLU A 9 9.42 -3.39 -1.59
N ARG A 10 10.60 -2.94 -2.03
CA ARG A 10 10.81 -2.48 -3.41
C ARG A 10 10.49 -3.58 -4.43
N LEU A 11 10.96 -4.81 -4.20
CA LEU A 11 10.71 -5.94 -5.10
C LEU A 11 9.24 -6.38 -5.10
N GLU A 12 8.54 -6.27 -3.96
CA GLU A 12 7.10 -6.51 -3.86
C GLU A 12 6.30 -5.47 -4.64
N MET A 13 6.67 -4.19 -4.50
CA MET A 13 6.07 -3.11 -5.28
C MET A 13 6.31 -3.31 -6.78
N GLU A 14 7.55 -3.62 -7.19
CA GLU A 14 7.88 -3.93 -8.58
C GLU A 14 7.03 -5.11 -9.09
N SER A 15 6.92 -6.19 -8.33
CA SER A 15 6.09 -7.36 -8.67
C SER A 15 4.61 -7.03 -8.86
N SER A 16 4.09 -6.10 -8.04
CA SER A 16 2.71 -5.60 -8.15
C SER A 16 2.49 -4.77 -9.43
N VAL A 17 3.39 -3.84 -9.72
CA VAL A 17 3.34 -3.03 -10.95
C VAL A 17 3.43 -3.92 -12.19
N LEU A 18 4.34 -4.89 -12.19
CA LEU A 18 4.47 -5.86 -13.29
C LEU A 18 3.20 -6.69 -13.46
N HIS A 19 2.50 -7.05 -12.38
CA HIS A 19 1.24 -7.78 -12.47
C HIS A 19 0.13 -6.96 -13.15
N THR A 20 0.00 -5.68 -12.80
CA THR A 20 -0.95 -4.77 -13.46
C THR A 20 -0.59 -4.59 -14.93
N MET A 21 0.70 -4.38 -15.24
CA MET A 21 1.17 -4.27 -16.62
C MET A 21 0.88 -5.53 -17.45
N ILE A 22 1.04 -6.73 -16.88
CA ILE A 22 0.70 -7.99 -17.58
C ILE A 22 -0.80 -8.01 -17.93
N LYS A 23 -1.69 -7.64 -17.01
CA LYS A 23 -3.14 -7.59 -17.27
C LYS A 23 -3.49 -6.60 -18.38
N ASP A 24 -2.83 -5.44 -18.40
CA ASP A 24 -3.05 -4.44 -19.45
C ASP A 24 -2.57 -4.93 -20.82
N LEU A 25 -1.40 -5.58 -20.87
CA LEU A 25 -0.86 -6.18 -22.10
C LEU A 25 -1.77 -7.32 -22.61
N GLU A 26 -2.27 -8.18 -21.71
CA GLU A 26 -3.25 -9.21 -22.05
C GLU A 26 -4.52 -8.61 -22.68
N ASN A 27 -5.06 -7.55 -22.08
CA ASN A 27 -6.24 -6.86 -22.59
C ASN A 27 -5.97 -6.24 -23.97
N ILE A 28 -4.80 -5.64 -24.19
CA ILE A 28 -4.40 -5.11 -25.50
C ILE A 28 -4.33 -6.24 -26.54
N LEU A 29 -3.69 -7.36 -26.22
CA LEU A 29 -3.56 -8.51 -27.12
C LEU A 29 -4.90 -9.15 -27.46
N LEU A 30 -5.83 -9.22 -26.50
CA LEU A 30 -7.15 -9.82 -26.69
C LEU A 30 -8.11 -8.92 -27.47
N CYS A 31 -8.13 -7.62 -27.15
CA CYS A 31 -9.24 -6.74 -27.53
C CYS A 31 -8.86 -5.66 -28.56
N LYS A 32 -7.57 -5.30 -28.66
CA LYS A 32 -7.16 -4.08 -29.37
C LYS A 32 -6.29 -4.32 -30.59
N ILE A 33 -5.65 -5.49 -30.71
CA ILE A 33 -4.69 -5.77 -31.78
C ILE A 33 -4.95 -7.14 -32.43
N ARG A 34 -4.91 -7.18 -33.76
CA ARG A 34 -5.04 -8.44 -34.52
C ARG A 34 -3.78 -9.29 -34.40
N ARG A 35 -3.96 -10.60 -34.18
CA ARG A 35 -2.88 -11.59 -33.97
C ARG A 35 -1.81 -11.64 -35.06
N SER A 36 -2.16 -11.32 -36.31
CA SER A 36 -1.23 -11.40 -37.45
C SER A 36 -0.32 -10.19 -37.63
N THR A 37 -0.36 -9.22 -36.70
CA THR A 37 0.40 -7.97 -36.82
C THR A 37 1.76 -8.08 -36.14
N ILE A 38 2.74 -7.30 -36.62
CA ILE A 38 4.06 -7.16 -35.99
C ILE A 38 3.91 -6.64 -34.55
N ALA A 39 3.03 -5.66 -34.35
CA ALA A 39 2.72 -5.11 -33.03
C ALA A 39 2.25 -6.16 -32.02
N TYR A 40 1.45 -7.14 -32.45
CA TYR A 40 1.03 -8.25 -31.59
C TYR A 40 2.24 -9.07 -31.10
N ASN A 41 3.18 -9.40 -32.01
CA ASN A 41 4.36 -10.18 -31.66
C ASN A 41 5.29 -9.41 -30.71
N GLU A 42 5.50 -8.12 -30.94
CA GLU A 42 6.31 -7.26 -30.06
C GLU A 42 5.71 -7.16 -28.65
N ILE A 43 4.39 -6.97 -28.55
CA ILE A 43 3.70 -6.91 -27.25
C ILE A 43 3.75 -8.27 -26.54
N ARG A 44 3.66 -9.38 -27.26
CA ARG A 44 3.81 -10.72 -26.68
C ARG A 44 5.23 -10.93 -26.11
N ILE A 45 6.27 -10.52 -26.84
CA ILE A 45 7.66 -10.58 -26.36
C ILE A 45 7.85 -9.70 -25.11
N LEU A 46 7.26 -8.50 -25.10
CA LEU A 46 7.27 -7.62 -23.93
C LEU A 46 6.60 -8.30 -22.74
N MET A 47 5.41 -8.88 -22.94
CA MET A 47 4.67 -9.59 -21.90
C MET A 47 5.46 -10.77 -21.31
N GLU A 48 6.12 -11.57 -22.13
CA GLU A 48 6.98 -12.67 -21.68
C GLU A 48 8.16 -12.15 -20.83
N LYS A 49 8.78 -11.05 -21.22
CA LYS A 49 9.85 -10.40 -20.41
C LYS A 49 9.31 -9.89 -19.08
N THR A 50 8.13 -9.28 -19.06
CA THR A 50 7.47 -8.77 -17.85
C THR A 50 7.12 -9.92 -16.89
N ILE A 51 6.58 -11.03 -17.40
CA ILE A 51 6.30 -12.24 -16.62
C ILE A 51 7.58 -12.78 -15.99
N LYS A 52 8.63 -12.94 -16.79
CA LYS A 52 9.92 -13.44 -16.29
C LYS A 52 10.50 -12.52 -15.21
N ARG A 53 10.48 -11.20 -15.42
CA ARG A 53 10.98 -10.24 -14.43
C ARG A 53 10.22 -10.35 -13.11
N ARG A 54 8.90 -10.54 -13.17
CA ARG A 54 8.07 -10.73 -11.97
C ARG A 54 8.42 -12.01 -11.23
N GLU A 55 8.70 -13.10 -11.94
CA GLU A 55 9.19 -14.35 -11.34
C GLU A 55 10.57 -14.15 -10.69
N ASP A 56 11.48 -13.44 -11.35
CA ASP A 56 12.79 -13.10 -10.79
C ASP A 56 12.65 -12.31 -9.47
N CYS A 57 11.73 -11.33 -9.41
CA CYS A 57 11.44 -10.59 -8.17
C CYS A 57 11.03 -11.53 -7.04
N LYS A 58 10.12 -12.47 -7.30
CA LYS A 58 9.66 -13.46 -6.31
C LYS A 58 10.80 -14.35 -5.81
N ILE A 59 11.62 -14.88 -6.72
CA ILE A 59 12.78 -15.72 -6.39
C ILE A 59 13.76 -14.95 -5.51
N ILE A 60 14.02 -13.68 -5.81
CA ILE A 60 14.93 -12.84 -5.02
C ILE A 60 14.35 -12.57 -3.63
N ILE A 61 13.05 -12.29 -3.52
CA ILE A 61 12.37 -12.11 -2.23
C ILE A 61 12.50 -13.39 -1.38
N GLU A 62 12.13 -14.55 -1.93
CA GLU A 62 12.23 -15.83 -1.24
C GLU A 62 13.67 -16.13 -0.80
N LYS A 63 14.66 -15.85 -1.66
CA LYS A 63 16.08 -16.02 -1.33
C LYS A 63 16.52 -15.07 -0.21
N ASN A 64 16.08 -13.82 -0.21
CA ASN A 64 16.42 -12.86 0.85
C ASN A 64 15.77 -13.25 2.19
N LEU A 65 14.51 -13.70 2.16
CA LEU A 65 13.81 -14.17 3.35
C LEU A 65 14.42 -15.47 3.90
N SER A 66 14.82 -16.41 3.03
CA SER A 66 15.42 -17.69 3.44
C SER A 66 16.90 -17.60 3.85
N SER A 67 17.66 -16.66 3.27
CA SER A 67 19.07 -16.40 3.64
C SER A 67 19.21 -15.50 4.84
N SER A 68 18.13 -14.80 5.23
CA SER A 68 18.04 -14.31 6.60
C SER A 68 18.14 -15.53 7.50
N LYS A 69 19.26 -15.68 8.23
CA LYS A 69 19.30 -16.58 9.40
C LYS A 69 17.98 -16.33 10.09
N ASN A 70 17.16 -17.37 10.27
CA ASN A 70 15.94 -17.36 11.05
C ASN A 70 16.18 -16.53 12.34
N ILE A 71 16.04 -15.21 12.23
CA ILE A 71 15.56 -14.39 13.29
C ILE A 71 14.11 -14.79 13.20
N ILE A 72 13.81 -15.94 13.83
CA ILE A 72 12.58 -16.07 14.55
C ILE A 72 12.54 -14.75 15.31
N SER A 73 11.79 -13.77 14.79
CA SER A 73 11.33 -12.70 15.63
C SER A 73 10.57 -13.50 16.66
N GLN A 74 11.21 -13.79 17.78
CA GLN A 74 10.53 -14.31 18.95
C GLN A 74 9.67 -13.12 19.35
N LEU A 75 8.54 -12.97 18.65
CA LEU A 75 7.49 -12.06 19.00
C LEU A 75 7.06 -12.60 20.35
N LYS A 76 7.59 -12.01 21.42
CA LYS A 76 7.24 -12.36 22.77
C LYS A 76 5.84 -11.83 22.98
N ILE A 77 4.88 -12.60 22.51
CA ILE A 77 3.47 -12.39 22.78
C ILE A 77 3.23 -12.84 24.23
N ASN A 78 2.50 -12.03 24.98
CA ASN A 78 2.11 -12.45 26.31
C ASN A 78 1.11 -13.63 26.19
N THR A 79 1.04 -14.46 27.22
CA THR A 79 0.20 -15.66 27.22
C THR A 79 -1.28 -15.35 27.03
N ALA A 80 -1.76 -14.21 27.54
CA ALA A 80 -3.18 -13.82 27.43
C ALA A 80 -3.55 -13.51 25.97
N THR A 81 -2.76 -12.70 25.27
CA THR A 81 -2.98 -12.37 23.85
C THR A 81 -2.85 -13.62 22.96
N LEU A 82 -1.93 -14.55 23.29
CA LEU A 82 -1.86 -15.82 22.57
C LEU A 82 -3.10 -16.68 22.79
N GLN A 83 -3.62 -16.74 24.02
CA GLN A 83 -4.86 -17.46 24.34
C GLN A 83 -6.06 -16.87 23.58
N GLU A 84 -6.15 -15.53 23.50
CA GLU A 84 -7.17 -14.85 22.71
C GLU A 84 -7.06 -15.19 21.22
N LEU A 85 -5.85 -15.21 20.64
CA LEU A 85 -5.65 -15.64 19.25
C LEU A 85 -6.10 -17.08 19.02
N PHE A 86 -5.83 -18.00 19.95
CA PHE A 86 -6.32 -19.37 19.86
C PHE A 86 -7.85 -19.47 20.00
N PHE A 87 -8.45 -18.64 20.85
CA PHE A 87 -9.90 -18.56 21.01
C PHE A 87 -10.56 -18.10 19.71
N ILE A 88 -10.10 -16.98 19.15
CA ILE A 88 -10.59 -16.42 17.89
C ILE A 88 -10.39 -17.42 16.75
N LYS A 89 -9.19 -18.03 16.64
CA LYS A 89 -8.91 -19.08 15.65
C LYS A 89 -9.95 -20.20 15.71
N LYS A 90 -10.31 -20.64 16.92
CA LYS A 90 -11.29 -21.72 17.13
C LYS A 90 -12.71 -21.27 16.80
N GLU A 91 -13.10 -20.07 17.24
CA GLU A 91 -14.43 -19.50 17.00
C GLU A 91 -14.72 -19.31 15.51
N PHE A 92 -13.73 -18.86 14.74
CA PHE A 92 -13.83 -18.63 13.30
C PHE A 92 -13.36 -19.82 12.44
N GLU A 93 -13.08 -20.97 13.05
CA GLU A 93 -12.63 -22.19 12.37
C GLU A 93 -11.41 -21.99 11.44
N LEU A 94 -10.48 -21.11 11.83
CA LEU A 94 -9.32 -20.76 11.02
C LEU A 94 -8.22 -21.80 11.12
N ASN A 95 -7.54 -22.03 9.99
CA ASN A 95 -6.57 -23.11 9.84
C ASN A 95 -5.28 -22.90 10.65
N SER A 96 -4.82 -21.65 10.78
CA SER A 96 -3.58 -21.32 11.50
C SER A 96 -3.71 -20.00 12.29
N ILE A 97 -2.77 -19.79 13.22
CA ILE A 97 -2.64 -18.51 13.94
C ILE A 97 -2.30 -17.39 12.96
N ASP A 98 -1.47 -17.66 11.94
CA ASP A 98 -1.14 -16.68 10.90
C ASP A 98 -2.39 -16.24 10.13
N CYS A 99 -3.27 -17.18 9.76
CA CYS A 99 -4.56 -16.86 9.15
C CYS A 99 -5.42 -16.00 10.08
N THR A 100 -5.39 -16.28 11.38
CA THR A 100 -6.14 -15.52 12.40
C THR A 100 -5.63 -14.09 12.51
N ILE A 101 -4.31 -13.91 12.53
CA ILE A 101 -3.68 -12.59 12.54
C ILE A 101 -4.04 -11.82 11.26
N ASN A 102 -3.96 -12.46 10.09
CA ASN A 102 -4.32 -11.82 8.82
C ASN A 102 -5.79 -11.40 8.77
N VAL A 103 -6.72 -12.28 9.22
CA VAL A 103 -8.15 -11.93 9.32
C VAL A 103 -8.39 -10.77 10.28
N LEU A 104 -7.69 -10.74 11.42
CA LEU A 104 -7.78 -9.62 12.37
C LEU A 104 -7.23 -8.32 11.79
N ILE A 105 -6.11 -8.38 11.06
CA ILE A 105 -5.53 -7.22 10.37
C ILE A 105 -6.48 -6.72 9.29
N ASP A 106 -7.05 -7.62 8.49
CA ASP A 106 -7.97 -7.28 7.41
C ASP A 106 -9.28 -6.70 7.97
N ASN A 107 -9.81 -7.26 9.04
CA ASN A 107 -10.97 -6.70 9.74
C ASN A 107 -10.65 -5.38 10.44
N PHE A 108 -9.48 -5.23 11.05
CA PHE A 108 -9.07 -3.96 11.66
C PHE A 108 -8.89 -2.86 10.61
N LYS A 109 -8.31 -3.19 9.45
CA LYS A 109 -8.27 -2.28 8.29
C LYS A 109 -9.68 -1.98 7.81
N PHE A 110 -10.54 -2.99 7.69
CA PHE A 110 -11.92 -2.83 7.28
C PHE A 110 -12.70 -1.90 8.23
N ASP A 111 -12.51 -2.03 9.55
CA ASP A 111 -13.14 -1.20 10.57
C ASP A 111 -12.57 0.23 10.62
N LEU A 112 -11.25 0.39 10.46
CA LEU A 112 -10.59 1.70 10.28
C LEU A 112 -11.14 2.47 9.08
N TYR A 113 -11.56 1.75 8.04
CA TYR A 113 -11.95 2.30 6.75
C TYR A 113 -13.43 2.08 6.39
N TYR A 114 -14.30 1.70 7.33
CA TYR A 114 -15.68 1.36 6.98
C TYR A 114 -16.52 2.58 6.60
N ASN A 115 -16.98 2.54 5.34
CA ASN A 115 -18.18 3.15 4.74
C ASN A 115 -18.64 4.48 5.36
N ASP A 116 -18.03 5.56 4.88
CA ASP A 116 -18.72 6.61 4.15
C ASP A 116 -17.62 7.44 3.49
N LEU A 117 -17.95 8.13 2.39
CA LEU A 117 -17.18 9.28 1.94
C LEU A 117 -16.77 10.09 3.17
N SER A 118 -15.48 10.08 3.50
CA SER A 118 -15.03 10.64 4.76
C SER A 118 -14.84 12.12 4.56
N LYS A 119 -15.60 12.91 5.32
CA LYS A 119 -15.42 14.35 5.34
C LYS A 119 -13.98 14.66 5.75
N ILE A 120 -13.36 15.59 5.05
CA ILE A 120 -11.99 16.02 5.30
C ILE A 120 -12.06 17.20 6.26
N ASP A 121 -11.39 17.08 7.40
CA ASP A 121 -11.03 18.25 8.20
C ASP A 121 -9.59 18.64 7.87
N ILE A 122 -9.38 19.94 7.68
CA ILE A 122 -8.06 20.51 7.38
C ILE A 122 -7.20 20.38 8.63
N TYR A 123 -6.07 19.69 8.51
CA TYR A 123 -5.10 19.65 9.58
C TYR A 123 -4.33 20.97 9.63
N GLU A 124 -4.33 21.66 10.77
CA GLU A 124 -3.52 22.86 10.95
C GLU A 124 -2.03 22.48 11.00
N LEU A 125 -1.32 22.77 9.91
CA LEU A 125 0.13 22.61 9.86
C LEU A 125 0.83 23.75 10.62
N PRO A 126 1.98 23.47 11.25
CA PRO A 126 2.88 24.52 11.74
C PRO A 126 3.20 25.54 10.64
N ARG A 127 3.19 26.84 10.96
CA ARG A 127 3.37 27.94 9.97
C ARG A 127 4.62 27.81 9.10
N ASN A 128 5.69 27.27 9.66
CA ASN A 128 6.94 27.03 8.94
C ASN A 128 6.82 25.93 7.87
N LEU A 129 5.90 24.97 8.05
CA LEU A 129 5.60 23.95 7.06
C LEU A 129 4.56 24.45 6.04
N ILE A 130 3.59 25.27 6.45
CA ILE A 130 2.56 25.82 5.53
C ILE A 130 3.19 26.44 4.28
N VAL A 131 4.27 27.23 4.44
CA VAL A 131 4.97 27.88 3.32
C VAL A 131 5.56 26.87 2.33
N ASN A 132 5.97 25.68 2.81
CA ASN A 132 6.49 24.63 1.96
C ASN A 132 5.39 23.86 1.22
N PHE A 133 4.15 23.92 1.71
CA PHE A 133 2.97 23.31 1.07
C PHE A 133 2.19 24.28 0.19
N GLU A 134 2.34 25.60 0.37
CA GLU A 134 1.77 26.63 -0.51
C GLU A 134 2.26 26.40 -1.95
N ASN A 135 1.34 26.00 -2.84
CA ASN A 135 1.57 25.63 -4.25
C ASN A 135 2.01 24.18 -4.52
N THR A 136 1.98 23.31 -3.51
CA THR A 136 2.10 21.87 -3.76
C THR A 136 0.75 21.27 -4.11
N LYS A 137 0.77 20.13 -4.79
CA LYS A 137 -0.42 19.33 -5.12
C LYS A 137 -0.95 18.52 -3.92
N PHE A 138 -0.31 18.66 -2.76
CA PHE A 138 -0.52 17.84 -1.57
C PHE A 138 -1.40 18.56 -0.56
N ILE A 139 -2.39 17.84 -0.04
CA ILE A 139 -3.28 18.31 1.01
C ILE A 139 -3.11 17.38 2.21
N ILE A 140 -2.89 17.94 3.40
CA ILE A 140 -2.82 17.16 4.65
C ILE A 140 -4.14 17.32 5.40
N GLY A 141 -4.85 16.21 5.56
CA GLY A 141 -6.10 16.14 6.31
C GLY A 141 -6.03 15.16 7.47
N ILE A 142 -6.99 15.24 8.38
CA ILE A 142 -7.28 14.19 9.37
C ILE A 142 -8.71 13.71 9.14
N SER A 143 -8.98 12.44 9.46
CA SER A 143 -10.34 11.90 9.47
C SER A 143 -10.94 12.11 10.85
N GLU A 144 -12.19 12.58 10.95
CA GLU A 144 -12.92 12.59 12.22
C GLU A 144 -12.96 11.19 12.89
N LYS A 145 -12.83 10.11 12.09
CA LYS A 145 -12.86 8.72 12.56
C LYS A 145 -11.47 8.11 12.85
N CYS A 146 -10.37 8.74 12.43
CA CYS A 146 -8.99 8.22 12.56
C CYS A 146 -8.07 9.40 12.87
N GLU A 147 -7.33 9.38 13.99
CA GLU A 147 -6.29 10.37 14.31
C GLU A 147 -5.06 10.31 13.37
N CYS A 148 -5.16 9.51 12.32
CA CYS A 148 -4.17 9.25 11.31
C CYS A 148 -4.07 10.46 10.39
N LYS A 149 -2.86 10.97 10.19
CA LYS A 149 -2.61 12.04 9.21
C LYS A 149 -2.80 11.44 7.81
N ARG A 150 -3.49 12.14 6.93
CA ARG A 150 -3.76 11.70 5.57
C ARG A 150 -3.13 12.68 4.60
N LEU A 151 -2.51 12.14 3.57
CA LEU A 151 -1.94 12.91 2.48
C LEU A 151 -2.73 12.61 1.21
N ASP A 152 -3.41 13.64 0.74
CA ASP A 152 -4.39 13.54 -0.33
C ASP A 152 -3.90 14.34 -1.54
N HIS A 153 -4.13 13.81 -2.74
CA HIS A 153 -3.97 14.54 -3.99
C HIS A 153 -5.32 15.15 -4.39
N THR A 154 -5.31 16.27 -5.11
CA THR A 154 -6.55 16.89 -5.64
C THR A 154 -7.36 15.95 -6.54
N ASP A 155 -6.69 14.99 -7.19
CA ASP A 155 -7.33 13.95 -8.02
C ASP A 155 -8.06 12.87 -7.22
N ASP A 156 -7.87 12.81 -5.89
CA ASP A 156 -8.51 11.82 -5.02
C ASP A 156 -9.89 12.28 -4.52
N LEU A 157 -10.21 13.57 -4.71
CA LEU A 157 -11.40 14.22 -4.17
C LEU A 157 -12.66 13.81 -4.94
N VAL A 158 -13.66 13.35 -4.19
CA VAL A 158 -15.02 13.13 -4.67
C VAL A 158 -15.89 14.27 -4.15
N ILE A 159 -16.48 15.05 -5.05
CA ILE A 159 -17.39 16.13 -4.69
C ILE A 159 -18.82 15.59 -4.66
N HIS A 160 -19.49 15.69 -3.52
CA HIS A 160 -20.90 15.36 -3.35
C HIS A 160 -21.59 16.48 -2.56
N ASP A 161 -22.76 16.97 -2.98
CA ASP A 161 -23.46 18.07 -2.31
C ASP A 161 -22.61 19.33 -1.98
N ASN A 162 -21.67 19.68 -2.87
CA ASN A 162 -20.68 20.77 -2.68
C ASN A 162 -19.73 20.58 -1.47
N ILE A 163 -19.63 19.37 -0.95
CA ILE A 163 -18.68 18.98 0.09
C ILE A 163 -17.66 18.04 -0.54
N GLU A 164 -16.39 18.26 -0.22
CA GLU A 164 -15.28 17.43 -0.65
C GLU A 164 -15.13 16.22 0.27
N TYR A 165 -15.05 15.05 -0.34
CA TYR A 165 -14.92 13.78 0.34
C TYR A 165 -13.80 12.94 -0.26
N LEU A 166 -13.33 11.95 0.52
CA LEU A 166 -12.36 10.97 0.06
C LEU A 166 -12.87 9.54 0.22
N ASP A 167 -12.56 8.70 -0.77
CA ASP A 167 -12.72 7.26 -0.70
C ASP A 167 -11.46 6.60 -0.09
N LEU A 168 -11.51 6.40 1.23
CA LEU A 168 -10.36 5.90 1.99
C LEU A 168 -10.04 4.43 1.78
N ARG A 169 -10.91 3.66 1.10
CA ARG A 169 -10.69 2.22 0.83
C ARG A 169 -9.43 1.96 0.01
N ASN A 170 -8.97 2.99 -0.70
CA ASN A 170 -7.83 2.88 -1.59
C ASN A 170 -6.51 3.35 -0.95
N PHE A 171 -6.57 3.99 0.22
CA PHE A 171 -5.41 4.58 0.87
C PHE A 171 -4.56 3.50 1.57
N LYS A 172 -3.24 3.61 1.42
CA LYS A 172 -2.26 2.75 2.08
C LYS A 172 -1.69 3.43 3.31
N LEU A 173 -1.66 2.70 4.42
CA LEU A 173 -1.06 3.11 5.68
C LEU A 173 0.46 2.90 5.67
N TYR A 174 1.19 3.93 6.08
CA TYR A 174 2.62 3.89 6.30
C TYR A 174 2.91 4.32 7.73
N ASN A 175 3.69 3.51 8.43
CA ASN A 175 4.19 3.82 9.75
C ASN A 175 5.56 4.47 9.61
N LYS A 176 5.72 5.67 10.16
CA LYS A 176 7.05 6.25 10.37
C LYS A 176 7.41 6.14 11.86
N LYS A 177 8.69 5.83 12.12
CA LYS A 177 9.31 5.82 13.46
C LYS A 177 8.71 6.91 14.37
N ASN A 178 8.31 6.50 15.58
CA ASN A 178 7.64 7.30 16.63
C ASN A 178 6.10 7.34 16.58
N SER A 179 5.45 6.27 16.10
CA SER A 179 4.00 6.06 16.24
C SER A 179 3.11 7.04 15.46
N GLU A 180 3.67 7.76 14.47
CA GLU A 180 2.88 8.56 13.55
C GLU A 180 2.53 7.77 12.29
N TYR A 181 1.24 7.75 11.94
CA TYR A 181 0.71 7.05 10.79
C TYR A 181 0.29 8.04 9.72
N TYR A 182 0.77 7.80 8.50
CA TYR A 182 0.40 8.56 7.31
C TYR A 182 -0.36 7.64 6.36
N SER A 183 -1.49 8.12 5.85
CA SER A 183 -2.29 7.42 4.84
C SER A 183 -2.03 8.07 3.49
N PHE A 184 -1.71 7.30 2.46
CA PHE A 184 -1.43 7.81 1.12
C PHE A 184 -2.40 7.21 0.10
N SER A 185 -2.92 8.02 -0.80
CA SER A 185 -3.76 7.58 -1.91
C SER A 185 -3.04 6.55 -2.80
N PRO A 186 -3.76 5.63 -3.48
CA PRO A 186 -3.15 4.70 -4.43
C PRO A 186 -2.52 5.40 -5.64
N ASN A 187 -2.90 6.66 -5.88
CA ASN A 187 -2.43 7.46 -7.02
C ASN A 187 -1.05 8.09 -6.75
N PHE A 188 -0.51 7.94 -5.53
CA PHE A 188 0.84 8.39 -5.21
C PHE A 188 1.89 7.51 -5.89
N THR A 189 2.76 8.14 -6.65
CA THR A 189 3.99 7.53 -7.18
C THR A 189 5.10 7.55 -6.12
N LEU A 190 6.17 6.78 -6.35
CA LEU A 190 7.36 6.85 -5.50
C LEU A 190 7.99 8.25 -5.48
N GLY A 191 7.97 8.96 -6.62
CA GLY A 191 8.45 10.34 -6.68
C GLY A 191 7.62 11.28 -5.82
N ASP A 192 6.30 11.07 -5.75
CA ASP A 192 5.42 11.89 -4.90
C ASP A 192 5.69 11.69 -3.40
N LEU A 193 6.08 10.48 -3.01
CA LEU A 193 6.50 10.18 -1.64
C LEU A 193 7.83 10.85 -1.30
N ASP A 194 8.80 10.77 -2.21
CA ASP A 194 10.11 11.40 -2.03
C ASP A 194 9.95 12.94 -1.95
N ASP A 195 9.21 13.54 -2.88
CA ASP A 195 8.89 14.98 -2.88
C ASP A 195 8.18 15.40 -1.59
N PHE A 196 7.19 14.63 -1.15
CA PHE A 196 6.47 14.92 0.10
C PHE A 196 7.38 14.88 1.32
N PHE A 197 8.23 13.86 1.43
CA PHE A 197 9.12 13.74 2.57
C PHE A 197 10.23 14.79 2.55
N ASP A 198 10.71 15.19 1.37
CA ASP A 198 11.63 16.32 1.23
C ASP A 198 10.97 17.63 1.65
N ILE A 199 9.69 17.86 1.32
CA ILE A 199 8.94 19.04 1.77
C ILE A 199 8.71 19.05 3.30
N LEU A 200 8.46 17.88 3.89
CA LEU A 200 8.14 17.76 5.32
C LEU A 200 9.38 17.84 6.22
N PHE A 201 10.56 17.48 5.71
CA PHE A 201 11.79 17.30 6.50
C PHE A 201 13.04 18.01 5.96
N GLY A 202 12.96 18.59 4.76
CA GLY A 202 14.03 19.39 4.13
C GLY A 202 14.13 20.81 4.65
#